data_AF-A0A1Y2U8A1-F1
#
_entry.id   AF-A0A1Y2U8A1-F1
#
_cell.length_a   1.000
_cell.length_b   1.000
_cell.length_c   1.000
_cell.angle_alpha   90.00
_cell.angle_beta   90.00
_cell.angle_gamma   90.00
#
_symmetry.space_group_name_H-M   'P 1'
#
loop_
_entity.id
_entity.type
_entity.pdbx_description
1 polymer ?
#
loop_
_entity_poly.entity_id
_entity_poly.type
_entity_poly.pdbx_seq_one_letter_code
_entity_poly.pdbx_strand_id
1 'polypeptide(L)' 'TNGYKFIVSNRKDLIDVIIPHFEKYPLEGSKHLDFLDFKNCILLMEESSNNIGKVLSIKKNMNIGRS' A
#
# COMPACT_ATOMS: atom_id res chain seq x y z
N THR A 1 16.38 -14.29 -12.00
CA THR A 1 15.31 -15.09 -12.63
C THR A 1 14.66 -14.23 -13.70
N ASN A 2 14.58 -14.69 -14.96
CA ASN A 2 13.76 -14.01 -15.96
C ASN A 2 12.30 -14.20 -15.56
N GLY A 3 11.64 -13.12 -15.16
CA GLY A 3 10.25 -13.12 -14.71
C GLY A 3 9.54 -11.86 -15.15
N TYR A 4 8.29 -12.00 -15.58
CA TYR A 4 7.43 -10.88 -15.93
C TYR A 4 6.80 -10.29 -14.66
N LYS A 5 6.61 -8.97 -14.64
CA LYS A 5 5.97 -8.25 -13.55
C LYS A 5 4.80 -7.43 -14.08
N PHE A 6 3.64 -7.58 -13.47
CA PHE A 6 2.55 -6.62 -13.60
C PHE A 6 2.71 -5.55 -12.54
N ILE A 7 2.76 -4.27 -12.93
CA ILE A 7 3.05 -3.15 -12.04
C ILE A 7 2.00 -2.07 -12.24
N VAL A 8 1.39 -1.63 -11.14
CA VAL A 8 0.53 -0.44 -11.09
C VAL A 8 1.24 0.59 -10.22
N SER A 9 1.58 1.73 -10.81
CA SER A 9 2.36 2.78 -10.13
C SER A 9 1.70 4.15 -10.16
N ASN A 10 0.71 4.36 -11.04
CA ASN A 10 0.00 5.64 -11.08
C ASN A 10 -0.97 5.73 -9.90
N ARG A 11 -1.04 6.93 -9.29
CA ARG A 11 -1.81 7.13 -8.06
C ARG A 11 -3.31 6.94 -8.26
N LYS A 12 -3.83 7.39 -9.39
CA LYS A 12 -5.27 7.32 -9.71
C LYS A 12 -5.76 5.88 -9.66
N ASP A 13 -5.09 4.96 -10.35
CA ASP A 13 -5.48 3.55 -10.36
C ASP A 13 -5.26 2.88 -9.00
N LEU A 14 -4.26 3.31 -8.23
CA LEU A 14 -4.08 2.80 -6.87
C LEU A 14 -5.30 3.13 -5.98
N ILE A 15 -5.81 4.36 -6.08
CA ILE A 15 -6.96 4.85 -5.30
C ILE A 15 -8.28 4.31 -5.84
N ASP A 16 -8.48 4.38 -7.15
CA ASP A 16 -9.80 4.12 -7.77
C ASP A 16 -10.03 2.64 -8.07
N VAL A 17 -8.97 1.84 -8.19
CA VAL A 17 -9.06 0.43 -8.63
C VAL A 17 -8.47 -0.53 -7.61
N ILE A 18 -7.19 -0.36 -7.26
CA ILE A 18 -6.44 -1.35 -6.46
C ILE A 18 -6.93 -1.39 -5.01
N ILE A 19 -7.07 -0.24 -4.35
CA ILE A 19 -7.57 -0.18 -2.97
C ILE A 19 -9.00 -0.76 -2.90
N PRO A 20 -9.99 -0.30 -3.70
CA PRO A 20 -11.34 -0.85 -3.65
C PRO A 20 -11.41 -2.35 -3.93
N HIS A 21 -10.58 -2.87 -4.83
CA HIS A 21 -10.52 -4.30 -5.11
C HIS A 21 -10.14 -5.12 -3.88
N PHE A 22 -9.04 -4.75 -3.20
CA PHE A 22 -8.55 -5.48 -2.03
C PHE A 22 -9.29 -5.15 -0.74
N GLU A 23 -10.13 -4.11 -0.71
CA GLU A 23 -11.14 -3.93 0.34
C GLU A 23 -12.34 -4.86 0.14
N LYS A 24 -12.83 -4.98 -1.10
CA LYS A 24 -13.95 -5.87 -1.43
C LYS A 24 -13.57 -7.35 -1.38
N TYR A 25 -12.34 -7.67 -1.76
CA TYR A 25 -11.77 -9.01 -1.80
C TYR A 25 -10.48 -9.03 -0.96
N PRO A 26 -10.60 -9.12 0.38
CA PRO A 26 -9.45 -9.04 1.27
C PRO A 26 -8.43 -10.13 1.01
N LEU A 27 -7.15 -9.76 1.09
CA LEU A 27 -6.08 -10.73 1.20
C LEU A 27 -6.21 -11.52 2.49
N GLU A 28 -5.81 -12.79 2.46
CA GLU A 28 -5.70 -13.61 3.66
C GLU A 28 -4.26 -13.59 4.21
N GLY A 29 -4.12 -13.70 5.52
CA GLY A 29 -2.82 -13.78 6.20
C GLY A 29 -2.08 -12.45 6.38
N SER A 30 -0.77 -12.51 6.64
CA SER A 30 0.05 -11.34 7.02
C SER A 30 0.16 -10.27 5.94
N LYS A 31 -0.07 -10.64 4.66
CA LYS A 31 -0.08 -9.69 3.56
C LYS A 31 -1.28 -8.73 3.61
N HIS A 32 -2.37 -9.12 4.28
CA HIS A 32 -3.48 -8.21 4.55
C HIS A 32 -3.04 -6.99 5.35
N LEU A 33 -2.20 -7.20 6.37
CA LEU A 33 -1.66 -6.12 7.19
C LEU A 33 -0.81 -5.15 6.36
N ASP A 34 0.00 -5.68 5.42
CA ASP A 34 0.73 -4.85 4.45
C ASP A 34 -0.19 -4.02 3.58
N PHE A 35 -1.29 -4.62 3.12
CA PHE A 35 -2.25 -3.91 2.31
C PHE A 35 -2.91 -2.77 3.10
N LEU A 36 -3.26 -2.98 4.37
CA LEU A 36 -3.84 -1.94 5.23
C LEU A 36 -2.86 -0.77 5.44
N ASP A 37 -1.59 -1.08 5.74
CA ASP A 37 -0.53 -0.06 5.88
C ASP A 37 -0.27 0.67 4.56
N PHE A 38 -0.29 -0.05 3.44
CA PHE A 38 -0.15 0.51 2.09
C PHE A 38 -1.31 1.48 1.79
N LYS A 39 -2.56 1.07 2.02
CA LYS A 39 -3.74 1.92 1.86
C LYS A 39 -3.60 3.20 2.68
N ASN A 40 -3.22 3.08 3.95
CA ASN A 40 -3.03 4.23 4.84
C ASN A 40 -1.96 5.20 4.30
N CYS A 41 -0.84 4.67 3.79
CA CYS A 41 0.20 5.51 3.17
C CYS A 41 -0.33 6.28 1.96
N ILE A 42 -1.10 5.64 1.08
CA ILE A 42 -1.68 6.31 -0.10
C ILE A 42 -2.63 7.44 0.31
N LEU A 43 -3.52 7.20 1.28
CA LEU A 43 -4.46 8.21 1.77
C LEU A 43 -3.75 9.39 2.44
N LEU A 44 -2.71 9.14 3.26
CA LEU A 44 -1.90 10.18 3.88
C LEU A 44 -1.17 11.05 2.84
N MET A 45 -0.69 10.43 1.75
CA MET A 45 -0.06 11.15 0.64
C MET A 45 -1.04 11.96 -0.19
N GLU A 46 -2.32 11.57 -0.21
CA GLU A 46 -3.39 12.31 -0.89
C GLU A 46 -3.84 13.52 -0.07
N GLU A 47 -3.88 13.37 1.26
CA GLU A 47 -4.23 14.45 2.17
C GLU A 47 -3.20 15.60 2.14
N SER A 48 -1.89 15.30 2.21
CA SER A 48 -0.86 16.32 2.22
C SER A 48 0.56 15.78 2.00
N SER A 49 1.40 16.54 1.29
CA SER A 49 2.85 16.27 1.18
C SER A 49 3.58 16.31 2.52
N ASN A 50 3.04 17.03 3.52
CA ASN A 50 3.65 17.15 4.85
C ASN A 50 3.57 15.84 5.67
N ASN A 51 2.75 14.87 5.25
CA ASN A 51 2.61 13.58 5.92
C ASN A 51 3.77 12.60 5.63
N ILE A 52 4.81 13.00 4.88
CA ILE A 52 5.93 12.11 4.51
C ILE A 52 6.60 11.44 5.73
N GLY A 53 6.72 12.14 6.85
CA GLY A 53 7.27 11.57 8.08
C GLY A 53 6.44 10.40 8.62
N LYS A 54 5.11 10.52 8.58
CA LYS A 54 4.18 9.46 9.00
C LYS A 54 4.26 8.27 8.04
N VAL A 55 4.26 8.51 6.73
CA VAL A 55 4.42 7.46 5.71
C VAL A 55 5.72 6.68 5.94
N LEU A 56 6.83 7.37 6.19
CA LEU A 56 8.12 6.72 6.45
C LEU A 56 8.09 5.88 7.73
N SER A 57 7.38 6.30 8.78
CA SER A 57 7.22 5.49 9.99
C SER A 57 6.41 4.21 9.74
N ILE A 58 5.32 4.28 8.97
CA ILE A 58 4.50 3.11 8.62
C ILE A 58 5.33 2.13 7.78
N LYS A 59 6.00 2.63 6.74
CA LYS A 59 6.83 1.83 5.82
C LYS A 59 7.90 1.00 6.52
N LYS A 60 8.41 1.43 7.68
CA LYS A 60 9.41 0.67 8.46
C LYS A 60 8.88 -0.67 8.97
N ASN A 61 7.57 -0.77 9.23
CA ASN A 61 6.93 -1.94 9.82
C ASN A 61 6.14 -2.78 8.79
N MET A 62 6.43 -2.61 7.50
CA MET A 62 5.77 -3.33 6.39
C MET A 62 6.70 -4.36 5.74
N ASN A 63 6.10 -5.36 5.12
CA ASN A 63 6.73 -6.45 4.37
C ASN A 63 7.80 -7.13 5.23
N ILE A 64 9.07 -7.07 4.81
CA ILE A 64 10.21 -7.65 5.54
C ILE A 64 10.45 -6.99 6.90
N GLY A 65 9.92 -5.79 7.13
CA GLY A 65 10.03 -5.06 8.38
C GLY A 65 8.92 -5.37 9.38
N ARG A 66 7.92 -6.19 9.02
CA ARG A 66 6.86 -6.58 9.95
C ARG A 66 7.38 -7.64 10.91
N SER A 67 7.19 -7.39 12.21
CA SER A 67 7.45 -8.33 13.30
C SER A 67 6.47 -9.49 13.32
#